data_AF-C8WVT1-F1
#
_entry.id   AF-C8WVT1-F1
#
_cell.length_a   1.000
_cell.length_b   1.000
_cell.length_c   1.000
_cell.angle_alpha   90.00
_cell.angle_beta   90.00
_cell.angle_gamma   90.00
#
_symmetry.space_group_name_H-M   'P 1'
#
loop_
_entity.id
_entity.type
_entity.pdbx_description
1 polymer ?
#
loop_
_entity_poly.entity_id
_entity_poly.type
_entity_poly.pdbx_seq_one_letter_code
_entity_poly.pdbx_strand_id
1 'polypeptide(L)'
;MKRVGWLLVSLAVSIGGLTGCGTYTVHTTHPEVETQASAPPVSASVSTSSSTKSSIHPDSKTSPAKEVPVVMKSLPTGMVSHLQPYAQRIQHVSALPVHVPSSVQNVLILSGVTAYAIPQFQSIWSQLPNKPAVVWVGLTPSQTKSLWKQAGYHTDPLPSPVTLYEDVQLPVPVAYHKVKGGWEELPGILPSSQVHDWVTFFKGGTS
;
A
#
# COMPACT_ATOMS: atom_id res chain seq x y z
N MET A 1 17.53 48.93 -11.31
CA MET A 1 17.20 48.73 -12.74
C MET A 1 16.33 47.47 -12.81
N LYS A 2 15.03 47.53 -13.17
CA LYS A 2 14.48 47.27 -14.52
C LYS A 2 15.13 46.03 -15.19
N ARG A 3 14.44 44.95 -15.59
CA ARG A 3 12.99 44.67 -15.84
C ARG A 3 12.70 43.22 -15.39
N VAL A 4 11.59 42.88 -14.72
CA VAL A 4 10.27 42.49 -15.27
C VAL A 4 10.32 41.75 -16.61
N GLY A 5 9.87 40.49 -16.62
CA GLY A 5 9.71 39.64 -17.80
C GLY A 5 8.73 38.50 -17.53
N TRP A 6 7.44 38.84 -17.39
CA TRP A 6 6.37 37.85 -17.47
C TRP A 6 6.19 37.44 -18.93
N LEU A 7 5.99 36.14 -19.20
CA LEU A 7 5.65 35.65 -20.52
C LEU A 7 4.49 34.66 -20.38
N LEU A 8 3.35 35.02 -20.96
CA LEU A 8 2.14 34.19 -20.99
C LEU A 8 2.36 32.96 -21.87
N VAL A 9 1.77 31.83 -21.49
CA VAL A 9 1.44 30.75 -22.42
C VAL A 9 -0.06 30.57 -22.41
N SER A 10 -0.66 30.61 -23.60
CA SER A 10 -2.09 30.80 -23.79
C SER A 10 -2.92 29.54 -23.56
N LEU A 11 -4.14 29.76 -23.09
CA LEU A 11 -5.21 28.77 -23.07
C LEU A 11 -5.61 28.38 -24.51
N ALA A 12 -5.72 27.08 -24.80
CA ALA A 12 -6.32 26.58 -26.03
C ALA A 12 -7.57 25.76 -25.68
N VAL A 13 -8.74 26.39 -25.81
CA VAL A 13 -10.04 25.72 -25.71
C VAL A 13 -10.42 25.21 -27.10
N SER A 14 -10.64 23.91 -27.22
CA SER A 14 -11.31 23.30 -28.39
C SER A 14 -12.60 22.63 -27.93
N ILE A 15 -13.72 23.16 -28.40
CA ILE A 15 -15.06 22.61 -28.19
C ILE A 15 -15.45 21.75 -29.40
N GLY A 16 -15.94 20.55 -29.14
CA GLY A 16 -16.61 19.70 -30.11
C GLY A 16 -16.90 18.31 -29.50
N GLY A 17 -18.10 17.75 -29.57
CA GLY A 17 -19.33 18.31 -30.11
C GLY A 17 -20.39 17.24 -30.32
N LEU A 18 -21.50 17.35 -29.59
CA LEU A 18 -22.83 16.81 -29.89
C LEU A 18 -23.14 15.29 -29.83
N THR A 19 -24.38 15.07 -29.37
CA THR A 19 -25.34 13.99 -29.72
C THR A 19 -25.10 12.55 -29.27
N GLY A 20 -26.09 12.04 -28.50
CA GLY A 20 -26.17 10.63 -28.09
C GLY A 20 -27.31 10.34 -27.10
N CYS A 21 -28.54 10.80 -27.37
CA CYS A 21 -29.70 10.35 -26.58
C CYS A 21 -30.06 8.90 -26.95
N GLY A 22 -30.19 8.03 -25.95
CA GLY A 22 -30.64 6.65 -26.11
C GLY A 22 -31.32 6.17 -24.82
N THR A 23 -32.64 6.20 -24.81
CA THR A 23 -33.50 5.70 -23.72
C THR A 23 -33.86 4.22 -23.92
N TYR A 24 -34.34 3.58 -22.83
CA TYR A 24 -34.91 2.23 -22.74
C TYR A 24 -33.96 1.05 -23.13
N THR A 25 -33.99 -0.11 -22.46
CA THR A 25 -35.18 -0.82 -21.98
C THR A 25 -34.88 -1.65 -20.72
N VAL A 26 -35.81 -1.68 -19.77
CA VAL A 26 -35.85 -2.71 -18.72
C VAL A 26 -36.48 -3.96 -19.31
N HIS A 27 -35.81 -5.12 -19.24
CA HIS A 27 -36.46 -6.40 -19.51
C HIS A 27 -36.27 -7.36 -18.33
N THR A 28 -37.32 -7.44 -17.52
CA THR A 28 -37.57 -8.56 -16.62
C THR A 28 -37.97 -9.78 -17.45
N THR A 29 -37.30 -10.91 -17.23
CA THR A 29 -37.87 -12.25 -17.45
C THR A 29 -37.27 -13.22 -16.44
N HIS A 30 -38.04 -13.56 -15.41
CA HIS A 30 -37.97 -14.89 -14.82
C HIS A 30 -38.42 -15.92 -15.88
N PRO A 31 -37.94 -17.16 -15.77
CA PRO A 31 -38.92 -18.24 -15.63
C PRO A 31 -38.84 -18.89 -14.25
N GLU A 32 -40.01 -19.02 -13.66
CA GLU A 32 -40.31 -19.80 -12.47
C GLU A 32 -40.38 -21.29 -12.81
N VAL A 33 -39.80 -22.16 -11.98
CA VAL A 33 -40.28 -23.55 -11.80
C VAL A 33 -40.33 -23.86 -10.30
N GLU A 34 -41.58 -23.94 -9.88
CA GLU A 34 -42.20 -24.25 -8.59
C GLU A 34 -41.90 -25.62 -7.94
N THR A 35 -42.51 -25.79 -6.75
CA THR A 35 -42.82 -27.04 -6.00
C THR A 35 -41.66 -27.70 -5.23
N GLN A 36 -41.76 -28.12 -3.95
CA GLN A 36 -42.72 -27.95 -2.83
C GLN A 36 -41.92 -28.06 -1.49
N ALA A 37 -42.16 -27.29 -0.42
CA ALA A 37 -43.29 -27.18 0.54
C ALA A 37 -43.29 -28.20 1.71
N SER A 38 -43.05 -27.73 2.94
CA SER A 38 -43.81 -28.08 4.17
C SER A 38 -43.27 -27.37 5.44
N ALA A 39 -44.18 -26.85 6.27
CA ALA A 39 -44.00 -26.28 7.62
C ALA A 39 -45.39 -26.13 8.29
N PRO A 40 -45.55 -25.73 9.58
CA PRO A 40 -44.63 -25.66 10.74
C PRO A 40 -45.13 -26.70 11.81
N PRO A 41 -45.56 -26.44 13.08
CA PRO A 41 -45.21 -25.47 14.14
C PRO A 41 -45.02 -26.05 15.59
N VAL A 42 -44.81 -25.17 16.58
CA VAL A 42 -44.93 -25.28 18.07
C VAL A 42 -44.04 -26.31 18.82
N SER A 43 -43.38 -26.04 19.96
CA SER A 43 -43.81 -25.40 21.23
C SER A 43 -42.59 -25.05 22.14
N ALA A 44 -42.80 -24.24 23.18
CA ALA A 44 -41.80 -23.90 24.21
C ALA A 44 -41.94 -24.74 25.50
N SER A 45 -40.88 -24.83 26.34
CA SER A 45 -40.93 -24.73 27.82
C SER A 45 -39.60 -25.05 28.55
N VAL A 46 -39.22 -24.18 29.51
CA VAL A 46 -38.69 -24.43 30.88
C VAL A 46 -37.60 -25.52 31.09
N SER A 47 -36.41 -25.22 31.64
CA SER A 47 -36.19 -24.99 33.09
C SER A 47 -34.87 -24.22 33.36
N THR A 48 -34.81 -23.13 34.14
CA THR A 48 -34.88 -22.94 35.61
C THR A 48 -33.48 -22.76 36.25
N SER A 49 -33.35 -21.60 36.92
CA SER A 49 -32.22 -21.00 37.63
C SER A 49 -31.53 -21.82 38.73
N SER A 50 -30.26 -21.48 39.02
CA SER A 50 -29.82 -21.22 40.41
C SER A 50 -28.55 -20.35 40.52
N SER A 51 -28.55 -19.45 41.50
CA SER A 51 -27.44 -18.58 41.96
C SER A 51 -26.21 -19.41 42.37
N THR A 52 -24.97 -18.90 42.47
CA THR A 52 -24.42 -17.74 43.23
C THR A 52 -22.91 -17.71 42.86
N LYS A 53 -22.13 -16.63 42.81
CA LYS A 53 -21.81 -15.68 43.88
C LYS A 53 -20.85 -14.62 43.30
N SER A 54 -21.02 -13.35 43.67
CA SER A 54 -20.04 -12.30 43.34
C SER A 54 -18.71 -12.54 44.07
N SER A 55 -17.59 -12.47 43.33
CA SER A 55 -16.27 -12.21 43.92
C SER A 55 -15.53 -11.22 43.03
N ILE A 56 -15.73 -9.93 43.32
CA ILE A 56 -14.95 -8.85 42.72
C ILE A 56 -13.57 -8.88 43.38
N HIS A 57 -12.60 -9.51 42.71
CA HIS A 57 -11.17 -9.33 43.02
C HIS A 57 -10.62 -8.22 42.13
N PRO A 58 -10.31 -7.02 42.67
CA PRO A 58 -9.68 -5.96 41.92
C PRO A 58 -8.15 -6.13 41.94
N ASP A 59 -7.65 -7.27 41.44
CA ASP A 59 -6.21 -7.48 41.27
C ASP A 59 -5.91 -8.20 39.96
N SER A 60 -5.97 -7.42 38.89
CA SER A 60 -5.27 -7.72 37.65
C SER A 60 -4.82 -6.39 37.07
N LYS A 61 -3.55 -6.06 37.31
CA LYS A 61 -2.81 -5.19 36.40
C LYS A 61 -2.80 -5.89 35.04
N THR A 62 -3.81 -5.63 34.23
CA THR A 62 -3.76 -5.87 32.79
C THR A 62 -2.65 -5.00 32.25
N SER A 63 -1.44 -5.55 32.24
CA SER A 63 -0.32 -5.00 31.49
C SER A 63 -0.84 -4.78 30.07
N PRO A 64 -0.74 -3.56 29.50
CA PRO A 64 -1.31 -3.29 28.19
C PRO A 64 -0.75 -4.33 27.23
N ALA A 65 -1.65 -5.09 26.60
CA ALA A 65 -1.26 -6.15 25.69
C ALA A 65 -0.33 -5.53 24.65
N LYS A 66 0.91 -6.03 24.57
CA LYS A 66 1.92 -5.47 23.66
C LYS A 66 1.37 -5.59 22.24
N GLU A 67 0.88 -4.47 21.72
CA GLU A 67 0.15 -4.46 20.45
C GLU A 67 1.09 -4.96 19.36
N VAL A 68 0.78 -6.14 18.82
CA VAL A 68 1.60 -6.78 17.80
C VAL A 68 1.23 -6.11 16.48
N PRO A 69 2.16 -5.42 15.80
CA PRO A 69 1.85 -4.73 14.55
C PRO A 69 1.31 -5.72 13.51
N VAL A 70 0.11 -5.43 12.99
CA VAL A 70 -0.59 -6.34 12.07
C VAL A 70 -0.04 -6.19 10.66
N VAL A 71 0.21 -7.33 9.99
CA VAL A 71 0.69 -7.36 8.60
C VAL A 71 -0.46 -7.08 7.64
N MET A 72 -0.38 -5.98 6.88
CA MET A 72 -1.24 -5.73 5.74
C MET A 72 -0.75 -6.50 4.52
N LYS A 73 -1.33 -7.68 4.27
CA LYS A 73 -0.98 -8.56 3.13
C LYS A 73 -1.50 -8.06 1.77
N SER A 74 -2.56 -7.28 1.76
CA SER A 74 -3.15 -6.67 0.57
C SER A 74 -3.54 -5.22 0.86
N LEU A 75 -3.70 -4.40 -0.19
CA LEU A 75 -4.43 -3.15 -0.04
C LEU A 75 -5.90 -3.43 0.33
N PRO A 76 -6.59 -2.51 1.01
CA PRO A 76 -8.03 -2.59 1.20
C PRO A 76 -8.77 -2.57 -0.14
N THR A 77 -9.92 -3.26 -0.21
CA THR A 77 -10.75 -3.33 -1.41
C THR A 77 -11.10 -1.94 -1.94
N GLY A 78 -10.98 -1.74 -3.25
CA GLY A 78 -11.21 -0.45 -3.92
C GLY A 78 -10.01 0.49 -3.95
N MET A 79 -9.05 0.41 -3.02
CA MET A 79 -7.90 1.34 -3.02
C MET A 79 -7.04 1.28 -4.28
N VAL A 80 -6.96 0.10 -4.92
CA VAL A 80 -6.17 -0.09 -6.16
C VAL A 80 -6.65 0.83 -7.30
N SER A 81 -7.97 1.09 -7.41
CA SER A 81 -8.51 1.99 -8.44
C SER A 81 -8.31 3.47 -8.15
N HIS A 82 -7.86 3.83 -6.94
CA HIS A 82 -7.55 5.21 -6.53
C HIS A 82 -6.04 5.49 -6.49
N LEU A 83 -5.20 4.53 -6.88
CA LEU A 83 -3.75 4.75 -6.98
C LEU A 83 -3.45 5.74 -8.11
N GLN A 84 -2.78 6.84 -7.77
CA GLN A 84 -2.32 7.81 -8.75
C GLN A 84 -1.34 7.17 -9.76
N PRO A 85 -1.37 7.56 -11.05
CA PRO A 85 -0.39 7.13 -12.04
C PRO A 85 1.05 7.52 -11.70
N TYR A 86 2.01 6.73 -12.19
CA TYR A 86 3.46 6.95 -12.09
C TYR A 86 3.88 8.42 -12.31
N ALA A 87 3.55 8.97 -13.47
CA ALA A 87 3.97 10.31 -13.89
C ALA A 87 3.42 11.47 -13.05
N GLN A 88 2.43 11.23 -12.16
CA GLN A 88 1.84 12.26 -11.30
C GLN A 88 2.46 12.30 -9.90
N ARG A 89 3.40 11.40 -9.58
CA ARG A 89 3.87 11.15 -8.20
C ARG A 89 5.34 11.45 -7.97
N ILE A 90 6.14 11.52 -9.04
CA ILE A 90 7.57 11.80 -8.97
C ILE A 90 7.75 13.22 -8.42
N GLN A 91 8.56 13.34 -7.38
CA GLN A 91 8.87 14.61 -6.71
C GLN A 91 10.38 14.73 -6.54
N HIS A 92 10.95 15.93 -6.63
CA HIS A 92 12.36 16.16 -6.33
C HIS A 92 12.54 16.57 -4.87
N VAL A 93 13.40 15.86 -4.14
CA VAL A 93 13.78 16.17 -2.75
C VAL A 93 15.29 16.37 -2.63
N SER A 94 15.72 17.25 -1.72
CA SER A 94 17.14 17.59 -1.55
C SER A 94 17.94 16.54 -0.76
N ALA A 95 17.27 15.78 0.10
CA ALA A 95 17.88 14.79 0.99
C ALA A 95 16.91 13.62 1.28
N LEU A 96 17.47 12.49 1.70
CA LEU A 96 16.69 11.34 2.18
C LEU A 96 16.27 11.53 3.64
N PRO A 97 15.13 10.95 4.07
CA PRO A 97 14.72 10.92 5.48
C PRO A 97 15.46 9.87 6.33
N VAL A 98 16.40 9.13 5.73
CA VAL A 98 17.14 7.98 6.31
C VAL A 98 18.61 8.04 5.92
N HIS A 99 19.50 7.39 6.67
CA HIS A 99 20.95 7.41 6.42
C HIS A 99 21.40 6.22 5.58
N VAL A 100 21.81 6.47 4.34
CA VAL A 100 22.36 5.44 3.43
C VAL A 100 23.82 5.74 3.06
N PRO A 101 24.64 4.71 2.74
CA PRO A 101 26.00 4.92 2.22
C PRO A 101 26.01 5.78 0.96
N SER A 102 26.99 6.68 0.83
CA SER A 102 27.06 7.66 -0.27
C SER A 102 27.19 7.05 -1.67
N SER A 103 27.61 5.78 -1.76
CA SER A 103 27.68 4.97 -2.98
C SER A 103 26.32 4.47 -3.49
N VAL A 104 25.28 4.53 -2.66
CA VAL A 104 23.92 4.12 -3.03
C VAL A 104 23.31 5.12 -4.02
N GLN A 105 22.75 4.58 -5.11
CA GLN A 105 22.05 5.34 -6.16
C GLN A 105 20.53 5.17 -6.12
N ASN A 106 20.05 4.07 -5.53
CA ASN A 106 18.64 3.71 -5.46
C ASN A 106 18.30 3.29 -4.04
N VAL A 107 17.19 3.77 -3.47
CA VAL A 107 16.72 3.42 -2.12
C VAL A 107 15.27 2.98 -2.19
N LEU A 108 14.90 1.98 -1.39
CA LEU A 108 13.52 1.54 -1.19
C LEU A 108 13.26 1.47 0.32
N ILE A 109 12.37 2.33 0.82
CA ILE A 109 11.99 2.38 2.22
C ILE A 109 10.64 1.67 2.40
N LEU A 110 10.61 0.71 3.31
CA LEU A 110 9.48 -0.19 3.57
C LEU A 110 9.30 -0.38 5.08
N SER A 111 8.12 -0.81 5.52
CA SER A 111 7.96 -1.38 6.86
C SER A 111 7.49 -2.83 6.77
N GLY A 112 7.77 -3.62 7.81
CA GLY A 112 7.29 -5.00 7.91
C GLY A 112 5.75 -5.11 7.91
N VAL A 113 5.03 -4.04 8.28
CA VAL A 113 3.56 -3.99 8.21
C VAL A 113 3.03 -3.83 6.77
N THR A 114 3.78 -3.21 5.85
CA THR A 114 3.33 -2.91 4.48
C THR A 114 3.65 -4.07 3.50
N ALA A 115 3.37 -5.31 3.90
CA ALA A 115 3.73 -6.49 3.11
C ALA A 115 3.07 -6.52 1.72
N TYR A 116 1.90 -5.88 1.55
CA TYR A 116 1.20 -5.72 0.28
C TYR A 116 2.05 -5.07 -0.84
N ALA A 117 3.09 -4.31 -0.48
CA ALA A 117 3.97 -3.65 -1.45
C ALA A 117 5.04 -4.58 -2.01
N ILE A 118 5.44 -5.60 -1.25
CA ILE A 118 6.54 -6.51 -1.56
C ILE A 118 6.36 -7.22 -2.92
N PRO A 119 5.17 -7.75 -3.28
CA PRO A 119 4.97 -8.42 -4.58
C PRO A 119 5.28 -7.55 -5.81
N GLN A 120 5.03 -6.23 -5.77
CA GLN A 120 5.38 -5.35 -6.89
C GLN A 120 6.89 -5.31 -7.10
N PHE A 121 7.65 -5.06 -6.03
CA PHE A 121 9.11 -5.02 -6.09
C PHE A 121 9.72 -6.39 -6.40
N GLN A 122 9.14 -7.49 -5.91
CA GLN A 122 9.56 -8.85 -6.28
C GLN A 122 9.39 -9.13 -7.79
N SER A 123 8.29 -8.69 -8.40
CA SER A 123 8.02 -8.92 -9.83
C SER A 123 9.03 -8.24 -10.78
N ILE A 124 9.64 -7.13 -10.34
CA ILE A 124 10.66 -6.39 -11.10
C ILE A 124 12.09 -6.61 -10.58
N TRP A 125 12.28 -7.31 -9.46
CA TRP A 125 13.58 -7.42 -8.76
C TRP A 125 14.70 -7.95 -9.67
N SER A 126 14.43 -9.01 -10.43
CA SER A 126 15.40 -9.63 -11.36
C SER A 126 15.81 -8.69 -12.51
N GLN A 127 14.95 -7.74 -12.89
CA GLN A 127 15.14 -6.82 -14.01
C GLN A 127 15.97 -5.58 -13.64
N LEU A 128 16.19 -5.33 -12.34
CA LEU A 128 17.01 -4.22 -11.85
C LEU A 128 18.51 -4.56 -11.96
N PRO A 129 19.31 -3.83 -12.75
CA PRO A 129 20.75 -4.09 -12.86
C PRO A 129 21.47 -3.79 -11.54
N ASN A 130 21.07 -2.70 -10.87
CA ASN A 130 21.52 -2.33 -9.53
C ASN A 130 20.32 -2.41 -8.59
N LYS A 131 20.38 -3.29 -7.59
CA LYS A 131 19.32 -3.40 -6.57
C LYS A 131 19.33 -2.15 -5.67
N PRO A 132 18.17 -1.60 -5.28
CA PRO A 132 18.12 -0.51 -4.33
C PRO A 132 18.62 -0.97 -2.95
N ALA A 133 19.20 -0.06 -2.17
CA ALA A 133 19.34 -0.27 -0.75
C ALA A 133 17.94 -0.38 -0.13
N VAL A 134 17.68 -1.42 0.66
CA VAL A 134 16.37 -1.63 1.30
C VAL A 134 16.45 -1.18 2.75
N VAL A 135 15.65 -0.18 3.11
CA VAL A 135 15.61 0.38 4.47
C VAL A 135 14.30 0.00 5.12
N TRP A 136 14.35 -0.84 6.14
CA TRP A 136 13.18 -1.30 6.89
C TRP A 136 12.95 -0.39 8.10
N VAL A 137 11.80 0.29 8.16
CA VAL A 137 11.55 1.38 9.13
C VAL A 137 10.42 1.10 10.10
N GLY A 138 10.51 1.74 11.27
CA GLY A 138 9.49 1.76 12.32
C GLY A 138 9.35 0.46 13.12
N LEU A 139 10.29 -0.48 12.94
CA LEU A 139 10.31 -1.79 13.58
C LEU A 139 11.75 -2.29 13.74
N THR A 140 12.02 -2.99 14.84
CA THR A 140 13.31 -3.66 15.03
C THR A 140 13.55 -4.78 14.00
N PRO A 141 14.80 -5.17 13.71
CA PRO A 141 15.11 -6.23 12.75
C PRO A 141 14.42 -7.57 13.05
N SER A 142 14.20 -7.90 14.32
CA SER A 142 13.52 -9.14 14.75
C SER A 142 12.00 -9.07 14.53
N GLN A 143 11.37 -7.92 14.80
CA GLN A 143 9.96 -7.70 14.48
C GLN A 143 9.73 -7.77 12.98
N THR A 144 10.51 -7.04 12.18
CA THR A 144 10.41 -7.03 10.71
C THR A 144 10.53 -8.44 10.12
N LYS A 145 11.53 -9.23 10.53
CA LYS A 145 11.68 -10.64 10.14
C LYS A 145 10.51 -11.54 10.59
N SER A 146 9.88 -11.22 11.72
CA SER A 146 8.70 -11.97 12.20
C SER A 146 7.46 -11.66 11.35
N LEU A 147 7.29 -10.40 10.93
CA LEU A 147 6.22 -9.99 10.02
C LEU A 147 6.41 -10.57 8.62
N TRP A 148 7.64 -10.66 8.11
CA TRP A 148 7.92 -11.38 6.85
C TRP A 148 7.48 -12.85 6.91
N LYS A 149 7.77 -13.55 8.01
CA LYS A 149 7.32 -14.94 8.22
C LYS A 149 5.80 -15.05 8.27
N GLN A 150 5.12 -14.14 8.96
CA GLN A 150 3.65 -14.06 8.94
C GLN A 150 3.09 -13.74 7.54
N ALA A 151 3.83 -12.98 6.73
CA ALA A 151 3.51 -12.70 5.34
C ALA A 151 3.69 -13.92 4.41
N GLY A 152 4.46 -14.93 4.83
CA GLY A 152 4.75 -16.15 4.05
C GLY A 152 6.19 -16.24 3.52
N TYR A 153 7.08 -15.31 3.90
CA TYR A 153 8.46 -15.29 3.44
C TYR A 153 9.40 -15.99 4.45
N HIS A 154 10.21 -16.92 3.95
CA HIS A 154 11.20 -17.65 4.77
C HIS A 154 12.53 -16.91 4.95
N THR A 155 12.85 -15.99 4.03
CA THR A 155 14.09 -15.18 3.99
C THR A 155 13.74 -13.69 3.86
N ASP A 156 14.75 -12.82 3.71
CA ASP A 156 14.53 -11.46 3.22
C ASP A 156 13.78 -11.53 1.87
N PRO A 157 12.60 -10.90 1.73
CA PRO A 157 11.82 -10.96 0.50
C PRO A 157 12.37 -10.07 -0.61
N LEU A 158 13.24 -9.11 -0.29
CA LEU A 158 13.83 -8.14 -1.22
C LEU A 158 15.34 -8.07 -0.97
N PRO A 159 16.08 -9.17 -1.20
CA PRO A 159 17.50 -9.26 -0.86
C PRO A 159 18.30 -8.21 -1.63
N SER A 160 19.01 -7.36 -0.88
CA SER A 160 19.82 -6.25 -1.38
C SER A 160 21.27 -6.36 -0.87
N PRO A 161 22.26 -5.85 -1.63
CA PRO A 161 23.62 -5.65 -1.11
C PRO A 161 23.70 -4.73 0.11
N VAL A 162 22.70 -3.87 0.31
CA VAL A 162 22.59 -2.95 1.45
C VAL A 162 21.17 -3.05 2.03
N THR A 163 21.02 -3.80 3.13
CA THR A 163 19.78 -3.84 3.91
C THR A 163 20.00 -3.17 5.26
N LEU A 164 19.23 -2.12 5.53
CA LEU A 164 19.30 -1.30 6.75
C LEU A 164 17.99 -1.40 7.55
N TYR A 165 18.06 -1.04 8.83
CA TYR A 165 16.90 -0.98 9.72
C TYR A 165 16.99 0.30 10.55
N GLU A 166 15.93 1.11 10.56
CA GLU A 166 15.88 2.38 11.29
C GLU A 166 14.61 2.49 12.14
N ASP A 167 14.75 2.98 13.37
CA ASP A 167 13.63 3.18 14.31
C ASP A 167 12.98 4.55 14.10
N VAL A 168 12.58 4.82 12.84
CA VAL A 168 11.91 6.04 12.40
C VAL A 168 10.55 5.69 11.82
N GLN A 169 9.52 6.48 12.12
CA GLN A 169 8.19 6.32 11.53
C GLN A 169 8.10 7.20 10.28
N LEU A 170 7.90 6.58 9.11
CA LEU A 170 7.80 7.27 7.82
C LEU A 170 6.56 6.81 7.04
N PRO A 171 5.97 7.66 6.18
CA PRO A 171 4.96 7.24 5.22
C PRO A 171 5.61 6.31 4.19
N VAL A 172 5.31 5.01 4.28
CA VAL A 172 5.90 3.94 3.45
C VAL A 172 4.81 3.10 2.78
N PRO A 173 5.09 2.43 1.64
CA PRO A 173 6.36 2.41 0.89
C PRO A 173 6.73 3.75 0.25
N VAL A 174 8.02 3.99 0.07
CA VAL A 174 8.55 5.08 -0.77
C VAL A 174 9.89 4.66 -1.35
N ALA A 175 10.15 5.01 -2.60
CA ALA A 175 11.41 4.76 -3.27
C ALA A 175 12.10 6.05 -3.69
N TYR A 176 13.43 6.00 -3.81
CA TYR A 176 14.24 7.12 -4.25
C TYR A 176 15.26 6.71 -5.32
N HIS A 177 15.46 7.58 -6.29
CA HIS A 177 16.54 7.51 -7.27
C HIS A 177 17.42 8.75 -7.16
N LYS A 178 18.75 8.58 -7.17
CA LYS A 178 19.70 9.69 -6.98
C LYS A 178 19.89 10.47 -8.27
N VAL A 179 19.64 11.77 -8.22
CA VAL A 179 19.76 12.67 -9.38
C VAL A 179 20.72 13.82 -9.09
N LYS A 180 21.00 14.65 -10.10
CA LYS A 180 21.85 15.83 -9.92
C LYS A 180 21.17 16.83 -8.97
N GLY A 181 21.77 17.06 -7.81
CA GLY A 181 21.27 18.03 -6.83
C GLY A 181 20.16 17.51 -5.90
N GLY A 182 19.99 16.18 -5.79
CA GLY A 182 19.05 15.59 -4.84
C GLY A 182 18.65 14.16 -5.20
N TRP A 183 17.39 13.86 -4.97
CA TRP A 183 16.76 12.58 -5.23
C TRP A 183 15.40 12.80 -5.88
N GLU A 184 15.05 11.97 -6.85
CA GLU A 184 13.67 11.77 -7.23
C GLU A 184 13.04 10.80 -6.22
N GLU A 185 11.90 11.19 -5.65
CA GLU A 185 11.06 10.41 -4.76
C GLU A 185 9.85 9.88 -5.55
N LEU A 186 9.51 8.61 -5.33
CA LEU A 186 8.27 8.01 -5.78
C LEU A 186 7.58 7.33 -4.58
N PRO A 187 6.61 8.01 -3.93
CA PRO A 187 5.89 7.48 -2.77
C PRO A 187 4.82 6.47 -3.19
N GLY A 188 4.52 5.51 -2.33
CA GLY A 188 3.44 4.51 -2.46
C GLY A 188 3.74 3.34 -3.42
N ILE A 189 2.70 2.56 -3.76
CA ILE A 189 2.75 1.51 -4.79
C ILE A 189 2.08 1.95 -6.09
N LEU A 190 2.48 1.42 -7.25
CA LEU A 190 1.92 1.81 -8.55
C LEU A 190 0.62 1.03 -8.88
N PRO A 191 -0.25 1.55 -9.77
CA PRO A 191 -1.31 0.75 -10.38
C PRO A 191 -0.74 -0.52 -11.03
N SER A 192 -1.50 -1.63 -11.04
CA SER A 192 -1.02 -2.93 -11.56
C SER A 192 -0.53 -2.87 -13.02
N SER A 193 -1.11 -1.99 -13.83
CA SER A 193 -0.71 -1.74 -15.23
C SER A 193 0.62 -0.99 -15.38
N GLN A 194 1.15 -0.40 -14.31
CA GLN A 194 2.34 0.46 -14.28
C GLN A 194 3.47 -0.10 -13.42
N VAL A 195 3.36 -1.34 -12.93
CA VAL A 195 4.39 -1.97 -12.09
C VAL A 195 5.76 -2.04 -12.79
N HIS A 196 5.80 -2.09 -14.13
CA HIS A 196 7.05 -2.05 -14.89
C HIS A 196 7.76 -0.68 -14.82
N ASP A 197 7.05 0.42 -14.55
CA ASP A 197 7.64 1.76 -14.47
C ASP A 197 8.62 1.90 -13.28
N TRP A 198 8.53 1.01 -12.27
CA TRP A 198 9.58 0.85 -11.25
C TRP A 198 10.97 0.55 -11.85
N VAL A 199 11.02 -0.20 -12.97
CA VAL A 199 12.27 -0.49 -13.68
C VAL A 199 12.83 0.77 -14.33
N THR A 200 11.96 1.63 -14.88
CA THR A 200 12.32 2.93 -15.45
C THR A 200 12.86 3.87 -14.37
N PHE A 201 12.13 3.99 -13.25
CA PHE A 201 12.52 4.80 -12.09
C PHE A 201 13.91 4.44 -11.56
N PHE A 202 14.13 3.18 -11.20
CA PHE A 202 15.42 2.73 -10.64
C PHE A 202 16.58 2.69 -11.66
N LYS A 203 16.30 2.86 -12.96
CA LYS A 203 17.35 3.04 -13.99
C LYS A 203 17.72 4.50 -14.23
N GLY A 204 17.01 5.47 -13.63
CA GLY A 204 17.16 6.88 -13.96
C GLY A 204 16.59 7.21 -15.33
N GLY A 205 15.39 6.69 -15.62
CA GLY A 205 14.68 6.99 -16.87
C GLY A 205 14.40 8.48 -16.98
N THR A 206 15.12 9.15 -17.87
CA THR A 206 15.08 10.60 -18.11
C THR A 206 13.66 11.09 -18.40
N SER A 207 13.14 11.97 -17.55
CA SER A 207 12.10 12.92 -17.93
C SER A 207 12.68 14.22 -18.49
#